data_AF-A0A6H2A2K0-F1
#
_entry.id   AF-A0A6H2A2K0-F1
#
_cell.length_a   1.000
_cell.length_b   1.000
_cell.length_c   1.000
_cell.angle_alpha   90.00
_cell.angle_beta   90.00
_cell.angle_gamma   90.00
#
_symmetry.space_group_name_H-M   'P 1'
#
loop_
_entity.id
_entity.type
_entity.pdbx_description
1 polymer ?
#
loop_
_entity_poly.entity_id
_entity_poly.type
_entity_poly.pdbx_seq_one_letter_code
_entity_poly.pdbx_strand_id
1 'polypeptide(L)'
;MQRKGMEDKRLFDVKLLMDRKHCQGCNNNFYNGNNSLGVSECFSLTSAKLVSRIPVGHWENPPYLNKKKIKVPSCWHEEGPNCTHYVDPQNIDSHGYWRK
;
A
#
# COMPACT_ATOMS: atom_id res chain seq x y z
N MET A 1 -10.33 38.11 12.11
CA MET A 1 -9.33 38.26 11.02
C MET A 1 -8.08 37.43 11.39
N GLN A 2 -7.75 36.46 10.52
CA GLN A 2 -6.43 35.88 10.20
C GLN A 2 -5.43 35.60 11.35
N ARG A 3 -5.26 34.31 11.68
CA ARG A 3 -4.15 33.40 11.30
C ARG A 3 -2.77 33.85 11.78
N LYS A 4 -2.13 33.01 12.63
CA LYS A 4 -0.79 32.42 12.41
C LYS A 4 -0.33 31.63 13.63
N GLY A 5 0.34 30.50 13.38
CA GLY A 5 1.26 29.90 14.34
C GLY A 5 0.92 28.50 14.83
N MET A 6 0.97 27.50 13.95
CA MET A 6 1.35 26.15 14.37
C MET A 6 2.00 25.40 13.19
N GLU A 7 3.06 25.98 12.66
CA GLU A 7 4.06 25.25 11.87
C GLU A 7 5.09 24.71 12.85
N ASP A 8 4.89 23.48 13.33
CA ASP A 8 5.90 22.81 14.16
C ASP A 8 6.11 21.35 13.71
N LYS A 9 7.23 21.16 13.00
CA LYS A 9 8.05 19.93 12.92
C LYS A 9 7.38 18.61 12.53
N ARG A 10 7.08 18.44 11.24
CA ARG A 10 7.17 17.13 10.57
C ARG A 10 7.98 17.22 9.27
N LEU A 11 9.21 17.70 9.40
CA LEU A 11 10.26 17.48 8.42
C LEU A 11 11.20 16.42 9.03
N PHE A 12 11.65 15.46 8.21
CA PHE A 12 12.70 14.46 8.48
C PHE A 12 12.32 13.07 9.00
N ASP A 13 11.17 12.56 8.61
CA ASP A 13 11.05 11.14 8.31
C ASP A 13 10.26 11.03 7.01
N VAL A 14 10.92 10.66 5.90
CA VAL A 14 10.23 10.29 4.64
C VAL A 14 9.59 8.90 4.85
N LYS A 15 8.86 8.73 5.94
CA LYS A 15 7.87 7.70 6.14
C LYS A 15 6.72 8.15 5.26
N LEU A 16 6.69 7.61 4.04
CA LEU A 16 5.60 7.78 3.09
C LEU A 16 4.28 7.50 3.84
N LEU A 17 3.65 8.58 4.31
CA LEU A 17 2.46 8.51 5.15
C LEU A 17 1.32 8.02 4.28
N MET A 18 0.65 6.95 4.72
CA MET A 18 -0.61 6.56 4.11
C MET A 18 -1.62 7.69 4.20
N ASP A 19 -2.47 7.79 3.18
CA ASP A 19 -3.69 8.61 3.23
C ASP A 19 -4.94 7.70 3.22
N ARG A 20 -6.11 8.28 3.47
CA ARG A 20 -7.39 7.54 3.49
C ARG A 20 -7.72 6.81 2.19
N LYS A 21 -7.25 7.26 1.03
CA LYS A 21 -7.56 6.63 -0.27
C LYS A 21 -6.93 5.25 -0.37
N HIS A 22 -5.80 5.07 0.30
CA HIS A 22 -5.07 3.81 0.30
C HIS A 22 -5.67 2.77 1.26
N CYS A 23 -6.63 3.14 2.10
CA CYS A 23 -7.25 2.23 3.07
C CYS A 23 -8.22 1.24 2.45
N GLN A 24 -8.64 1.48 1.21
CA GLN A 24 -9.58 0.60 0.50
C GLN A 24 -9.01 -0.80 0.28
N GLY A 25 -7.71 -0.92 0.01
CA GLY A 25 -7.09 -2.24 -0.22
C GLY A 25 -6.74 -3.05 1.02
N CYS A 26 -7.07 -2.58 2.24
CA CYS A 26 -6.66 -3.22 3.49
C CYS A 26 -7.78 -4.00 4.17
N ASN A 27 -7.41 -4.98 5.02
CA ASN A 27 -8.37 -5.88 5.71
C ASN A 27 -9.51 -5.16 6.45
N ASN A 28 -9.27 -3.93 6.91
CA ASN A 28 -10.26 -3.13 7.65
C ASN A 28 -11.10 -2.20 6.75
N ASN A 29 -11.17 -2.46 5.44
CA ASN A 29 -11.92 -1.63 4.50
C ASN A 29 -13.41 -1.49 4.87
N PHE A 30 -13.99 -2.47 5.57
CA PHE A 30 -15.35 -2.38 6.13
C PHE A 30 -15.55 -1.12 6.97
N TYR A 31 -14.60 -0.79 7.86
CA TYR A 31 -14.68 0.38 8.74
C TYR A 31 -14.32 1.70 8.05
N ASN A 32 -13.81 1.65 6.82
CA ASN A 32 -13.44 2.83 6.03
C ASN A 32 -14.65 3.45 5.31
N GLY A 33 -15.82 3.50 5.96
CA GLY A 33 -17.06 4.05 5.40
C GLY A 33 -17.88 3.06 4.55
N ASN A 34 -17.46 1.79 4.47
CA ASN A 34 -18.16 0.72 3.74
C ASN A 34 -19.04 -0.14 4.67
N ASN A 35 -19.69 0.48 5.66
CA ASN A 35 -20.54 -0.21 6.63
C ASN A 35 -21.81 0.59 6.96
N SER A 36 -22.85 -0.10 7.44
CA SER A 36 -24.12 0.49 7.88
C SER A 36 -24.06 1.12 9.28
N LEU A 37 -22.93 1.04 9.99
CA LEU A 37 -22.76 1.55 11.35
C LEU A 37 -22.39 3.04 11.37
N GLY A 38 -22.21 3.67 10.20
CA GLY A 38 -21.78 5.08 10.09
C GLY A 38 -20.31 5.32 10.45
N VAL A 39 -19.52 4.25 10.61
CA VAL A 39 -18.09 4.37 10.95
C VAL A 39 -17.30 4.64 9.66
N SER A 40 -16.55 5.73 9.63
CA SER A 40 -15.64 6.07 8.53
C SER A 40 -14.24 6.29 9.08
N GLU A 41 -13.62 5.22 9.54
CA GLU A 41 -12.30 5.22 10.14
C GLU A 41 -11.37 4.23 9.43
N CYS A 42 -10.17 4.72 9.09
CA CYS A 42 -9.11 3.87 8.57
C CYS A 42 -8.16 3.49 9.71
N PHE A 43 -8.44 2.37 10.38
CA PHE A 43 -7.58 1.84 11.43
C PHE A 43 -6.17 1.48 10.96
N SER A 44 -5.99 1.26 9.66
CA SER A 44 -4.68 1.00 9.07
C SER A 44 -3.83 2.26 8.91
N LEU A 45 -4.40 3.47 8.98
CA LEU A 45 -3.67 4.72 8.75
C LEU A 45 -2.54 4.94 9.77
N THR A 46 -2.74 4.49 11.00
CA THR A 46 -1.78 4.64 12.11
C THR A 46 -0.72 3.54 12.15
N SER A 47 -1.00 2.38 11.56
CA SER A 47 -0.19 1.16 11.68
C SER A 47 0.50 0.74 10.37
N ALA A 48 -0.09 1.05 9.22
CA ALA A 48 0.43 0.65 7.92
C ALA A 48 1.42 1.68 7.35
N LYS A 49 2.37 1.15 6.57
CA LYS A 49 3.42 1.92 5.90
C LYS A 49 3.27 1.75 4.39
N LEU A 50 3.65 2.76 3.61
CA LEU A 50 3.79 2.55 2.17
C LEU A 50 5.05 1.71 1.90
N VAL A 51 4.84 0.53 1.31
CA VAL A 51 5.87 -0.43 0.93
C VAL A 51 5.93 -0.56 -0.58
N SER A 52 7.11 -0.88 -1.11
CA SER A 52 7.28 -1.19 -2.52
C SER A 52 6.90 -2.63 -2.80
N ARG A 53 6.04 -2.86 -3.79
CA ARG A 53 5.64 -4.19 -4.27
C ARG A 53 5.85 -4.32 -5.77
N ILE A 54 6.02 -5.54 -6.25
CA ILE A 54 6.08 -5.88 -7.67
C ILE A 54 4.70 -6.41 -8.09
N PRO A 55 4.06 -5.83 -9.12
CA PRO A 55 2.81 -6.37 -9.67
C PRO A 55 3.09 -7.57 -10.58
N VAL A 56 2.58 -8.74 -10.20
CA VAL A 56 2.70 -10.00 -10.95
C VAL A 56 1.30 -10.51 -11.29
N GLY A 57 1.00 -10.71 -12.57
CA GLY A 57 -0.27 -11.32 -12.97
C GLY A 57 -0.28 -12.82 -12.67
N HIS A 58 -1.44 -13.38 -12.33
CA HIS A 58 -1.58 -14.83 -12.10
C HIS A 58 -1.05 -15.69 -13.26
N TRP A 59 -1.23 -15.23 -14.50
CA TRP A 59 -0.82 -15.91 -15.73
C TRP A 59 0.63 -15.63 -16.16
N GLU A 60 1.34 -14.80 -15.39
CA GLU A 60 2.64 -14.30 -15.78
C GLU A 60 3.76 -15.16 -15.24
N ASN A 61 4.52 -15.74 -16.16
CA ASN A 61 5.70 -16.54 -15.83
C ASN A 61 6.92 -15.64 -15.61
N PRO A 62 7.82 -16.00 -14.68
CA PRO A 62 9.10 -15.31 -14.51
C PRO A 62 9.96 -15.45 -15.78
N PRO A 63 10.93 -14.54 -16.03
CA PRO A 63 11.51 -13.59 -15.07
C PRO A 63 10.84 -12.21 -15.01
N TYR A 64 10.67 -11.68 -13.80
CA TYR A 64 9.99 -10.40 -13.52
C TYR A 64 10.93 -9.17 -13.52
N LEU A 65 12.06 -9.24 -14.23
CA LEU A 65 13.16 -8.25 -14.17
C LEU A 65 12.74 -6.81 -14.53
N ASN A 66 11.83 -6.66 -15.49
CA ASN A 66 11.46 -5.35 -16.05
C ASN A 66 10.20 -4.75 -15.40
N LYS A 67 9.74 -5.31 -14.28
CA LYS A 67 8.53 -4.84 -13.62
C LYS A 67 8.76 -3.55 -12.84
N LYS A 68 7.90 -2.57 -13.10
CA LYS A 68 7.88 -1.33 -12.31
C LYS A 68 7.34 -1.63 -10.92
N LYS A 69 8.14 -1.36 -9.89
CA LYS A 69 7.70 -1.39 -8.50
C LYS A 69 6.66 -0.30 -8.28
N ILE A 70 5.60 -0.64 -7.57
CA ILE A 70 4.59 0.32 -7.15
C ILE A 70 4.62 0.49 -5.62
N LYS A 71 4.16 1.64 -5.14
CA LYS A 71 4.00 1.87 -3.70
C LYS A 71 2.57 1.56 -3.31
N VAL A 72 2.40 0.60 -2.40
CA VAL A 72 1.11 0.24 -1.82
C VAL A 72 1.23 0.16 -0.31
N PRO A 73 0.14 0.28 0.44
CA PRO A 73 0.10 0.00 1.87
C PRO A 73 0.63 -1.39 2.21
N SER A 74 1.28 -1.50 3.36
CA SER A 74 1.71 -2.79 3.90
C SER A 74 0.55 -3.73 4.19
N CYS A 75 -0.62 -3.17 4.49
CA CYS A 75 -1.86 -3.91 4.71
C CYS A 75 -2.64 -4.21 3.43
N TRP A 76 -2.12 -3.87 2.24
CA TRP A 76 -2.83 -4.06 0.99
C TRP A 76 -2.90 -5.55 0.66
N HIS A 77 -4.11 -6.10 0.61
CA HIS A 77 -4.38 -7.51 0.33
C HIS A 77 -5.29 -7.72 -0.89
N GLU A 78 -5.89 -6.66 -1.42
CA GLU A 78 -6.73 -6.77 -2.62
C GLU A 78 -5.89 -7.11 -3.85
N GLU A 79 -6.36 -8.09 -4.62
CA GLU A 79 -5.87 -8.34 -5.97
C GLU A 79 -6.13 -7.12 -6.84
N GLY A 80 -5.11 -6.68 -7.56
CA GLY A 80 -5.24 -5.61 -8.53
C GLY A 80 -6.13 -6.02 -9.71
N PRO A 81 -6.49 -5.07 -10.59
CA PRO A 81 -7.21 -5.38 -11.82
C PRO A 81 -6.48 -6.50 -12.60
N ASN A 82 -7.27 -7.43 -13.15
CA ASN A 82 -6.79 -8.60 -13.91
C ASN A 82 -6.00 -9.65 -13.11
N CYS A 83 -6.42 -9.96 -11.87
CA CYS A 83 -5.79 -11.01 -11.03
C CYS A 83 -4.28 -10.71 -10.79
N THR A 84 -3.97 -9.45 -10.47
CA THR A 84 -2.59 -9.01 -10.20
C THR A 84 -2.27 -9.14 -8.72
N HIS A 85 -1.23 -9.89 -8.39
CA HIS A 85 -0.69 -10.00 -7.03
C HIS A 85 0.44 -8.98 -6.82
N TYR A 86 0.45 -8.34 -5.65
CA TYR A 86 1.47 -7.36 -5.27
C TYR A 86 2.49 -7.99 -4.33
N VAL A 87 3.59 -8.48 -4.91
CA VAL A 87 4.55 -9.32 -4.16
C VAL A 87 5.69 -8.51 -3.58
N ASP A 88 6.25 -9.00 -2.47
CA ASP A 88 7.45 -8.42 -1.88
C ASP A 88 8.63 -8.55 -2.85
N PRO A 89 9.37 -7.46 -3.14
CA PRO A 89 10.60 -7.55 -3.93
C PRO A 89 11.62 -8.52 -3.33
N GLN A 90 11.59 -8.78 -2.01
CA GLN A 90 12.48 -9.74 -1.36
C GLN A 90 12.20 -11.19 -1.78
N ASN A 91 11.00 -11.50 -2.29
CA ASN A 91 10.64 -12.83 -2.76
C ASN A 91 11.10 -13.09 -4.20
N ILE A 92 11.66 -12.07 -4.87
CA ILE A 92 12.23 -12.18 -6.22
C ILE A 92 13.76 -12.11 -6.11
N ASP A 93 14.46 -13.01 -6.79
CA ASP A 93 15.91 -13.02 -6.86
C ASP A 93 16.46 -11.97 -7.85
N SER A 94 17.78 -11.85 -7.94
CA SER A 94 18.43 -10.92 -8.88
C SER A 94 18.22 -11.26 -10.36
N HIS A 95 17.75 -12.48 -10.66
CA HIS A 95 17.46 -12.97 -12.01
C HIS A 95 15.97 -12.84 -12.37
N GLY A 96 15.14 -12.35 -11.45
CA GLY A 96 13.70 -12.14 -11.66
C GLY A 96 12.84 -13.37 -11.37
N TYR A 97 13.35 -14.40 -10.71
CA TYR A 97 12.62 -15.61 -10.35
C TYR A 97 12.19 -15.59 -8.89
N TRP A 98 11.19 -16.41 -8.55
CA TRP A 98 10.80 -16.65 -7.17
C TRP A 98 11.99 -17.24 -6.39
N ARG A 99 12.29 -16.66 -5.24
CA ARG A 99 13.20 -17.29 -4.28
C ARG A 99 12.57 -18.56 -3.73
N LYS A 100 13.37 -19.63 -3.71
CA LYS A 100 13.01 -20.90 -3.06
C LYS A 100 13.29 -20.85 -1.57
#